data_AF-A0A9D3S070-F1
#
_entry.id   AF-A0A9D3S070-F1
#
_cell.length_a   1.000
_cell.length_b   1.000
_cell.length_c   1.000
_cell.angle_alpha   90.00
_cell.angle_beta   90.00
_cell.angle_gamma   90.00
#
_symmetry.space_group_name_H-M   'P 1'
#
loop_
_entity.id
_entity.type
_entity.pdbx_description
1 polymer ?
#
loop_
_entity_poly.entity_id
_entity_poly.type
_entity_poly.pdbx_seq_one_letter_code
_entity_poly.pdbx_strand_id
1 'polypeptide(L)'
;CPDICVNGQIIKNVDEFKYLGVTLDPTLDFKKHIKKMDNTLKFNLANFRHVRNSLTVEASKTYLNAMILSHFSYCMSSWSQANKTALRPLKSLYKSALKIHDKKTRQYHHCHVLTKYNMLNLENFIMYSSVCLIFKIIHNAAPPPLRNFVTLSSKKQHEPLDQPLGGSAKFHNARPPLENHPSLLWP
;
A
#
# COMPACT_ATOMS: atom_id res chain seq x y z
N CYS A 1 -19.24 -30.17 9.92
CA CYS A 1 -17.88 -30.24 9.34
C CYS A 1 -17.10 -31.31 10.07
N PRO A 2 -16.32 -32.15 9.37
CA PRO A 2 -15.45 -33.11 10.02
C PRO A 2 -14.33 -32.40 10.79
N ASP A 3 -13.88 -33.02 11.88
CA ASP A 3 -12.75 -32.53 12.67
C ASP A 3 -11.45 -32.69 11.87
N ILE A 4 -10.73 -31.58 11.68
CA ILE A 4 -9.45 -31.58 10.96
C ILE A 4 -8.34 -31.82 11.99
N CYS A 5 -7.61 -32.92 11.85
CA CYS A 5 -6.49 -33.25 12.73
C CYS A 5 -5.15 -32.99 12.02
N VAL A 6 -4.25 -32.24 12.66
CA VAL A 6 -2.85 -32.07 12.20
C VAL A 6 -1.93 -32.49 13.34
N ASN A 7 -1.02 -33.42 13.07
CA ASN A 7 -0.10 -34.00 14.07
C ASN A 7 -0.80 -34.54 15.34
N GLY A 8 -2.01 -35.10 15.18
CA GLY A 8 -2.81 -35.61 16.30
C GLY A 8 -3.55 -34.53 17.12
N GLN A 9 -3.46 -33.25 16.76
CA GLN A 9 -4.25 -32.18 17.36
C GLN A 9 -5.45 -31.81 16.49
N ILE A 10 -6.62 -31.73 17.11
CA ILE A 10 -7.85 -31.23 16.48
C ILE A 10 -7.73 -29.72 16.31
N ILE A 11 -7.82 -29.26 15.06
CA ILE A 11 -7.84 -27.83 14.73
C ILE A 11 -9.29 -27.33 14.87
N LYS A 12 -9.48 -26.38 15.78
CA LYS A 12 -10.76 -25.71 15.93
C LYS A 12 -11.09 -24.86 14.71
N ASN A 13 -12.23 -25.10 14.08
CA ASN A 13 -12.78 -24.20 13.09
C ASN A 13 -13.28 -22.91 13.79
N VAL A 14 -12.76 -21.76 13.37
CA VAL A 14 -13.10 -20.46 13.95
C VAL A 14 -13.44 -19.46 12.85
N ASP A 15 -14.44 -18.62 13.11
CA ASP A 15 -14.86 -17.54 12.20
C ASP A 15 -13.90 -16.34 12.20
N GLU A 16 -12.95 -16.32 13.13
CA GLU A 16 -11.94 -15.27 13.27
C GLU A 16 -10.67 -15.83 13.91
N PHE A 17 -9.53 -15.53 13.30
CA PHE A 17 -8.22 -15.87 13.85
C PHE A 17 -7.29 -14.65 13.79
N LYS A 18 -6.69 -14.27 14.92
CA LYS A 18 -5.75 -13.16 14.98
C LYS A 18 -4.33 -13.67 14.80
N TYR A 19 -3.69 -13.30 13.70
CA TYR A 19 -2.30 -13.65 13.40
C TYR A 19 -1.46 -12.38 13.26
N LEU A 20 -0.42 -12.24 14.10
CA LEU A 20 0.47 -11.07 14.10
C LEU A 20 -0.29 -9.73 14.01
N GLY A 21 -1.38 -9.58 14.78
CA GLY A 21 -2.17 -8.34 14.77
C GLY A 21 -3.17 -8.18 13.61
N VAL A 22 -3.09 -9.00 12.56
CA VAL A 22 -4.08 -9.06 11.48
C VAL A 22 -5.19 -10.04 11.86
N THR A 23 -6.43 -9.67 11.57
CA THR A 23 -7.59 -10.54 11.77
C THR A 23 -7.89 -11.25 10.45
N LEU A 24 -7.83 -12.58 10.46
CA LEU A 24 -8.14 -13.45 9.33
C LEU A 24 -9.53 -14.06 9.52
N ASP A 25 -10.31 -14.05 8.46
CA ASP A 25 -11.60 -14.72 8.33
C ASP A 25 -11.49 -15.89 7.33
N PRO A 26 -12.38 -16.90 7.39
CA PRO A 26 -12.33 -18.05 6.47
C PRO A 26 -12.39 -17.68 4.98
N THR A 27 -12.98 -16.53 4.64
CA THR A 27 -13.08 -16.01 3.28
C THR A 27 -11.98 -15.05 2.88
N LEU A 28 -11.06 -14.71 3.80
CA LEU A 28 -10.02 -13.68 3.63
C LEU A 28 -10.58 -12.37 3.04
N ASP A 29 -11.79 -11.97 3.46
CA ASP A 29 -12.43 -10.73 3.03
C ASP A 29 -11.97 -9.50 3.82
N PHE A 30 -11.28 -9.74 4.94
CA PHE A 30 -10.69 -8.76 5.86
C PHE A 30 -11.69 -7.71 6.39
N LYS A 31 -13.00 -7.91 6.27
CA LYS A 31 -14.00 -6.91 6.70
C LYS A 31 -13.90 -6.61 8.19
N LYS A 32 -13.72 -7.65 9.02
CA LYS A 32 -13.55 -7.51 10.48
C LYS A 32 -12.28 -6.73 10.81
N HIS A 33 -11.17 -7.06 10.15
CA HIS A 33 -9.89 -6.35 10.29
C HIS A 33 -10.02 -4.87 9.92
N ILE A 34 -10.59 -4.59 8.74
CA ILE A 34 -10.81 -3.23 8.24
C ILE A 34 -11.71 -2.44 9.18
N LYS A 35 -12.78 -3.04 9.70
CA LYS A 35 -13.68 -2.38 10.67
C LYS A 35 -12.94 -2.00 11.95
N LYS A 36 -12.09 -2.88 12.47
CA LYS A 36 -11.27 -2.60 13.65
C LYS A 36 -10.28 -1.45 13.39
N MET A 37 -9.62 -1.47 12.24
CA MET A 37 -8.71 -0.40 11.82
C MET A 37 -9.45 0.92 11.63
N ASP A 38 -10.61 0.91 10.98
CA ASP A 38 -11.48 2.08 10.78
C ASP A 38 -11.87 2.74 12.11
N ASN A 39 -12.25 1.96 13.13
CA ASN A 39 -12.54 2.47 14.46
C ASN A 39 -11.31 3.12 15.12
N THR A 40 -10.16 2.48 15.03
CA THR A 40 -8.89 3.00 15.58
C THR A 40 -8.51 4.31 14.90
N LEU A 41 -8.60 4.36 13.57
CA LEU A 41 -8.32 5.55 12.78
C LEU A 41 -9.30 6.68 13.06
N LYS A 42 -10.60 6.39 13.25
CA LYS A 42 -11.60 7.40 13.64
C LYS A 42 -11.25 8.05 14.97
N PHE A 43 -10.82 7.26 15.96
CA PHE A 43 -10.36 7.76 17.25
C PHE A 43 -9.13 8.66 17.08
N ASN A 44 -8.09 8.18 16.38
CA ASN A 44 -6.88 8.96 16.13
C ASN A 44 -7.16 10.25 15.34
N LEU A 45 -8.14 10.23 14.44
CA LEU A 45 -8.55 11.38 13.64
C LEU A 45 -9.33 12.41 14.48
N ALA A 46 -10.15 11.95 15.43
CA ALA A 46 -10.83 12.83 16.37
C ALA A 46 -9.81 13.56 17.25
N ASN A 47 -8.84 12.83 17.81
CA ASN A 47 -7.73 13.40 18.56
C ASN A 47 -6.91 14.35 17.70
N PHE A 48 -6.61 13.96 16.45
CA PHE A 48 -5.87 14.83 15.53
C PHE A 48 -6.57 16.16 15.34
N ARG A 49 -7.89 16.15 15.12
CA ARG A 49 -8.69 17.35 14.94
C ARG A 49 -8.65 18.25 16.17
N HIS A 50 -8.71 17.67 17.36
CA HIS A 50 -8.66 18.39 18.62
C HIS A 50 -7.32 19.11 18.82
N VAL A 51 -6.20 18.40 18.62
CA VAL A 51 -4.86 18.97 18.85
C VAL A 51 -4.33 19.79 17.67
N ARG A 52 -4.91 19.65 16.47
CA ARG A 52 -4.36 20.22 15.22
C ARG A 52 -4.08 21.72 15.31
N ASN A 53 -4.93 22.48 15.99
CA ASN A 53 -4.77 23.94 16.07
C ASN A 53 -3.51 24.36 16.83
N SER A 54 -3.06 23.52 17.76
CA SER A 54 -1.90 23.72 18.63
C SER A 54 -0.59 23.18 18.03
N LEU A 55 -0.66 22.47 16.89
CA LEU A 55 0.51 21.86 16.24
C LEU A 55 1.03 22.72 15.08
N THR A 56 2.36 22.76 14.92
CA THR A 56 3.02 23.22 13.69
C THR A 56 2.71 22.29 12.52
N VAL A 57 3.07 22.70 11.30
CA VAL A 57 2.85 21.88 10.10
C VAL A 57 3.68 20.59 10.20
N GLU A 58 4.92 20.69 10.64
CA GLU A 58 5.88 19.60 10.79
C GLU A 58 5.44 18.61 11.87
N ALA A 59 5.00 19.12 13.02
CA ALA A 59 4.47 18.29 14.10
C ALA A 59 3.18 17.58 13.64
N SER A 60 2.31 18.26 12.90
CA SER A 60 1.10 17.65 12.36
C SER A 60 1.38 16.58 11.28
N LYS A 61 2.45 16.75 10.49
CA LYS A 61 2.92 15.72 9.54
C LYS A 61 3.46 14.50 10.29
N THR A 62 4.21 14.73 11.36
CA THR A 62 4.71 13.67 12.24
C THR A 62 3.56 12.89 12.87
N TYR A 63 2.54 13.58 13.38
CA TYR A 63 1.32 12.96 13.90
C TYR A 63 0.62 12.11 12.83
N LEU A 64 0.42 12.67 11.63
CA LEU A 64 -0.20 11.98 10.50
C LEU A 64 0.56 10.68 10.16
N ASN A 65 1.89 10.75 10.11
CA ASN A 65 2.73 9.60 9.83
C ASN A 65 2.62 8.53 10.95
N ALA A 66 2.80 8.95 12.20
CA ALA A 66 2.90 8.06 13.35
C ALA A 66 1.57 7.44 13.79
N MET A 67 0.46 8.19 13.72
CA MET A 67 -0.83 7.78 14.29
C MET A 67 -1.85 7.34 13.25
N ILE A 68 -1.64 7.64 11.97
CA ILE A 68 -2.61 7.34 10.91
C ILE A 68 -1.97 6.45 9.86
N LEU A 69 -0.86 6.89 9.26
CA LEU A 69 -0.20 6.12 8.19
C LEU A 69 0.46 4.84 8.68
N SER A 70 0.95 4.78 9.91
CA SER A 70 1.49 3.55 10.52
C SER A 70 0.46 2.40 10.53
N HIS A 71 -0.81 2.70 10.81
CA HIS A 71 -1.88 1.70 10.74
C HIS A 71 -2.17 1.28 9.31
N PHE A 72 -2.08 2.20 8.35
CA PHE A 72 -2.23 1.88 6.93
C PHE A 72 -1.06 1.06 6.38
N SER A 73 0.18 1.37 6.73
CA SER A 73 1.34 0.64 6.19
C SER A 73 1.44 -0.77 6.76
N TYR A 74 0.93 -1.00 7.98
CA TYR A 74 0.96 -2.31 8.62
C TYR A 74 0.19 -3.37 7.83
N CYS A 75 0.90 -4.40 7.36
CA CYS A 75 0.36 -5.50 6.56
C CYS A 75 -0.50 -5.04 5.37
N MET A 76 -0.19 -3.87 4.80
CA MET A 76 -1.00 -3.26 3.74
C MET A 76 -1.22 -4.21 2.57
N SER A 77 -0.15 -4.88 2.10
CA SER A 77 -0.19 -5.84 0.99
C SER A 77 -1.15 -7.02 1.20
N SER A 78 -1.53 -7.32 2.44
CA SER A 78 -2.45 -8.41 2.76
C SER A 78 -3.90 -7.92 2.72
N TRP A 79 -4.25 -6.93 3.56
CA TRP A 79 -5.65 -6.50 3.68
C TRP A 79 -6.09 -5.59 2.52
N SER A 80 -5.17 -4.99 1.76
CA SER A 80 -5.52 -4.16 0.59
C SER A 80 -6.16 -4.95 -0.54
N GLN A 81 -6.08 -6.28 -0.50
CA GLN A 81 -6.72 -7.18 -1.46
C GLN A 81 -8.23 -7.31 -1.23
N ALA A 82 -8.74 -6.77 -0.12
CA ALA A 82 -10.17 -6.76 0.17
C ALA A 82 -10.99 -5.98 -0.88
N ASN A 83 -12.29 -6.27 -0.92
CA ASN A 83 -13.21 -5.62 -1.85
C ASN A 83 -13.20 -4.09 -1.73
N LYS A 84 -13.32 -3.40 -2.88
CA LYS A 84 -13.31 -1.93 -2.95
C LYS A 84 -14.34 -1.28 -2.02
N THR A 85 -15.49 -1.92 -1.84
CA THR A 85 -16.55 -1.48 -0.92
C THR A 85 -16.08 -1.48 0.54
N ALA A 86 -15.35 -2.53 0.96
CA ALA A 86 -14.78 -2.61 2.30
C ALA A 86 -13.70 -1.56 2.52
N LEU A 87 -12.93 -1.20 1.48
CA LEU A 87 -11.87 -0.18 1.54
C LEU A 87 -12.39 1.28 1.49
N ARG A 88 -13.66 1.49 1.14
CA ARG A 88 -14.22 2.85 0.97
C ARG A 88 -14.17 3.71 2.25
N PRO A 89 -14.50 3.19 3.45
CA PRO A 89 -14.39 3.96 4.71
C PRO A 89 -12.96 4.43 4.96
N LEU A 90 -11.98 3.55 4.74
CA LEU A 90 -10.56 3.85 4.88
C LEU A 90 -10.09 4.98 3.96
N LYS A 91 -10.52 4.94 2.67
CA LYS A 91 -10.27 6.04 1.73
C LYS A 91 -10.83 7.37 2.24
N SER A 92 -12.03 7.35 2.82
CA SER A 92 -12.66 8.55 3.38
C SER A 92 -11.89 9.09 4.58
N LEU A 93 -11.41 8.21 5.46
CA LEU A 93 -10.60 8.58 6.63
C LEU A 93 -9.25 9.18 6.19
N TYR A 94 -8.57 8.55 5.24
CA TYR A 94 -7.33 9.08 4.68
C TYR A 94 -7.51 10.50 4.12
N LYS A 95 -8.53 10.71 3.27
CA LYS A 95 -8.86 12.05 2.75
C LYS A 95 -9.17 13.05 3.87
N SER A 96 -9.83 12.61 4.93
CA SER A 96 -10.15 13.47 6.07
C SER A 96 -8.90 13.83 6.87
N ALA A 97 -7.97 12.91 7.04
CA ALA A 97 -6.68 13.15 7.70
C ALA A 97 -5.85 14.20 6.98
N LEU A 98 -5.78 14.14 5.65
CA LEU A 98 -5.11 15.16 4.82
C LEU A 98 -5.73 16.54 5.03
N LYS A 99 -7.07 16.63 5.01
CA LYS A 99 -7.76 17.91 5.21
C LYS A 99 -7.51 18.48 6.61
N ILE A 100 -7.49 17.64 7.65
CA ILE A 100 -7.16 18.07 9.01
C ILE A 100 -5.70 18.56 9.07
N HIS A 101 -4.78 17.83 8.44
CA HIS A 101 -3.38 18.25 8.35
C HIS A 101 -3.24 19.65 7.73
N ASP A 102 -3.98 19.97 6.66
CA ASP A 102 -3.96 21.30 6.04
C ASP A 102 -4.93 22.33 6.68
N LYS A 103 -5.57 22.01 7.80
CA LYS A 103 -6.61 22.84 8.46
C LYS A 103 -7.75 23.24 7.50
N LYS A 104 -8.15 22.36 6.58
CA LYS A 104 -9.23 22.58 5.62
C LYS A 104 -10.54 21.96 6.07
N THR A 105 -11.64 22.54 5.59
CA THR A 105 -13.00 22.07 5.87
C THR A 105 -13.27 20.72 5.22
N ARG A 106 -14.37 20.07 5.62
CA ARG A 106 -14.77 18.75 5.09
C ARG A 106 -15.04 18.79 3.58
N GLN A 107 -15.53 19.91 3.06
CA GLN A 107 -15.90 20.11 1.65
C GLN A 107 -14.70 20.37 0.74
N TYR A 108 -13.54 20.72 1.30
CA TYR A 108 -12.36 21.03 0.50
C TYR A 108 -11.89 19.83 -0.31
N HIS A 109 -11.53 20.08 -1.58
CA HIS A 109 -11.12 19.01 -2.47
C HIS A 109 -9.71 18.51 -2.13
N HIS A 110 -9.61 17.23 -1.74
CA HIS A 110 -8.38 16.64 -1.21
C HIS A 110 -7.17 16.65 -2.17
N CYS A 111 -7.37 16.71 -3.49
CA CYS A 111 -6.26 16.67 -4.45
C CYS A 111 -5.31 17.86 -4.30
N HIS A 112 -5.82 19.05 -3.95
CA HIS A 112 -4.95 20.21 -3.73
C HIS A 112 -4.02 20.00 -2.53
N VAL A 113 -4.49 19.29 -1.49
CA VAL A 113 -3.66 18.95 -0.33
C VAL A 113 -2.58 17.95 -0.72
N LEU A 114 -2.93 16.94 -1.51
CA LEU A 114 -1.97 15.94 -2.00
C LEU A 114 -0.82 16.59 -2.76
N THR A 115 -1.14 17.48 -3.72
CA THR A 115 -0.14 18.20 -4.50
C THR A 115 0.70 19.14 -3.62
N LYS A 116 0.06 19.87 -2.69
CA LYS A 116 0.75 20.81 -1.80
C LYS A 116 1.83 20.14 -0.93
N TYR A 117 1.56 18.93 -0.43
CA TYR A 117 2.47 18.21 0.47
C TYR A 117 3.21 17.04 -0.20
N ASN A 118 3.12 16.90 -1.53
CA ASN A 118 3.68 15.79 -2.31
C ASN A 118 3.30 14.41 -1.73
N MET A 119 2.05 14.24 -1.31
CA MET A 119 1.54 13.00 -0.75
C MET A 119 0.85 12.14 -1.80
N LEU A 120 0.94 10.83 -1.65
CA LEU A 120 0.22 9.88 -2.48
C LEU A 120 -1.25 9.81 -2.09
N ASN A 121 -2.14 9.56 -3.06
CA ASN A 121 -3.48 9.11 -2.74
C ASN A 121 -3.42 7.67 -2.17
N LEU A 122 -4.46 7.22 -1.46
CA LEU A 122 -4.44 5.90 -0.80
C LEU A 122 -4.29 4.74 -1.81
N GLU A 123 -4.81 4.88 -3.03
CA GLU A 123 -4.74 3.84 -4.06
C GLU A 123 -3.31 3.68 -4.60
N ASN A 124 -2.65 4.80 -4.87
CA ASN A 124 -1.24 4.87 -5.25
C ASN A 124 -0.35 4.38 -4.11
N PHE A 125 -0.72 4.65 -2.85
CA PHE A 125 0.04 4.17 -1.70
C PHE A 125 -0.02 2.63 -1.56
N ILE A 126 -1.21 2.06 -1.73
CA ILE A 126 -1.39 0.59 -1.81
C ILE A 126 -0.56 0.01 -2.96
N MET A 127 -0.69 0.59 -4.16
CA MET A 127 0.06 0.14 -5.34
C MET A 127 1.57 0.20 -5.11
N TYR A 128 2.06 1.30 -4.56
CA TYR A 128 3.47 1.49 -4.24
C TYR A 128 3.98 0.39 -3.30
N SER A 129 3.26 0.10 -2.21
CA SER A 129 3.65 -0.98 -1.28
C SER A 129 3.69 -2.35 -1.95
N SER A 130 2.73 -2.64 -2.84
CA SER A 130 2.72 -3.91 -3.57
C SER A 130 3.90 -4.01 -4.55
N VAL A 131 4.20 -2.94 -5.27
CA VAL A 131 5.36 -2.88 -6.19
C VAL A 131 6.67 -3.02 -5.42
N CYS A 132 6.82 -2.33 -4.29
CA CYS A 132 8.01 -2.46 -3.44
C CYS A 132 8.19 -3.89 -2.92
N LEU A 133 7.10 -4.57 -2.55
CA LEU A 133 7.17 -5.97 -2.14
C LEU A 133 7.63 -6.88 -3.29
N ILE A 134 7.03 -6.74 -4.47
CA ILE A 134 7.40 -7.53 -5.65
C ILE A 134 8.86 -7.27 -6.04
N PHE A 135 9.30 -6.01 -6.04
CA PHE A 135 10.68 -5.65 -6.30
C PHE A 135 11.63 -6.34 -5.31
N LYS A 136 11.35 -6.28 -4.01
CA LYS A 136 12.15 -6.98 -2.99
C LYS A 136 12.18 -8.49 -3.21
N ILE A 137 11.07 -9.09 -3.66
CA ILE A 137 11.02 -10.51 -3.99
C ILE A 137 11.93 -10.83 -5.18
N ILE A 138 11.85 -10.07 -6.27
CA ILE A 138 12.67 -10.28 -7.48
C ILE A 138 14.17 -10.19 -7.17
N HIS A 139 14.55 -9.23 -6.32
CA HIS A 139 15.94 -8.99 -5.94
C HIS A 139 16.42 -9.82 -4.73
N ASN A 140 15.68 -10.85 -4.31
CA ASN A 140 16.01 -11.71 -3.17
C ASN A 140 16.25 -10.95 -1.84
N ALA A 141 15.67 -9.75 -1.69
CA ALA A 141 15.72 -8.94 -0.48
C ALA A 141 14.50 -9.16 0.43
N ALA A 142 13.51 -9.93 -0.03
CA ALA A 142 12.36 -10.35 0.77
C ALA A 142 12.70 -11.62 1.59
N PRO A 143 12.14 -11.76 2.80
CA PRO A 143 12.38 -12.94 3.63
C PRO A 143 11.85 -14.22 2.97
N PRO A 144 12.54 -15.37 3.12
CA PRO A 144 11.99 -16.67 2.76
C PRO A 144 10.66 -16.92 3.49
N PRO A 145 9.67 -17.63 2.91
CA PRO A 145 9.68 -18.33 1.63
C PRO A 145 9.14 -17.52 0.43
N LEU A 146 8.97 -16.20 0.56
CA LEU A 146 8.21 -15.39 -0.40
C LEU A 146 8.70 -15.49 -1.85
N ARG A 147 10.01 -15.65 -2.06
CA ARG A 147 10.58 -15.83 -3.40
C ARG A 147 10.03 -17.06 -4.13
N ASN A 148 9.83 -18.15 -3.39
CA ASN A 148 9.40 -19.43 -3.95
C ASN A 148 7.93 -19.41 -4.37
N PHE A 149 7.15 -18.44 -3.87
CA PHE A 149 5.74 -18.28 -4.22
C PHE A 149 5.49 -17.41 -5.45
N VAL A 150 6.52 -16.77 -6.01
CA VAL A 150 6.37 -15.87 -7.17
C VAL A 150 7.13 -16.43 -8.36
N THR A 151 6.38 -16.80 -9.41
CA THR A 151 6.93 -17.16 -10.71
C THR A 151 7.08 -15.93 -11.59
N LEU A 152 8.27 -15.72 -12.14
CA LEU A 152 8.49 -14.68 -13.14
C LEU A 152 8.21 -15.27 -14.51
N SER A 153 7.10 -14.87 -15.13
CA SER A 153 6.88 -15.18 -16.54
C SER A 153 7.91 -14.41 -17.37
N SER A 154 8.94 -15.11 -17.82
CA SER A 154 9.82 -14.62 -18.89
C SER A 154 8.96 -14.41 -20.12
N LYS A 155 8.88 -13.18 -20.65
CA LYS A 155 8.36 -12.99 -22.01
C LYS A 155 9.27 -13.78 -22.94
N LYS A 156 8.68 -14.69 -23.73
CA LYS A 156 9.35 -15.30 -24.89
C LYS A 156 10.06 -14.19 -25.67
N GLN A 157 11.33 -14.41 -26.01
CA GLN A 157 12.06 -13.57 -26.94
C GLN A 157 11.18 -13.41 -28.19
N HIS A 158 10.92 -12.17 -28.61
CA HIS A 158 10.40 -11.93 -29.94
C HIS A 158 11.43 -12.52 -30.92
N GLU A 159 11.03 -13.60 -31.59
CA GLU A 159 11.75 -14.17 -32.73
C GLU A 159 11.82 -13.06 -33.81
N PRO A 160 13.00 -12.69 -34.32
CA PRO A 160 13.09 -11.70 -35.38
C PRO A 160 12.56 -12.33 -36.67
N LEU A 161 11.54 -11.70 -37.27
CA LEU A 161 11.19 -11.96 -38.66
C LEU A 161 12.30 -11.35 -39.54
N ASP A 162 13.35 -12.12 -39.80
CA ASP A 162 14.30 -11.80 -40.84
C ASP A 162 13.64 -12.04 -42.21
N GLN A 163 13.33 -10.96 -42.92
CA GLN A 163 13.47 -10.89 -44.38
C GLN A 163 13.69 -9.44 -44.84
N PRO A 164 14.63 -9.17 -45.77
CA PRO A 164 15.17 -7.84 -45.98
C PRO A 164 14.46 -7.11 -47.12
N LEU A 165 14.10 -5.84 -46.91
CA LEU A 165 13.90 -4.89 -48.01
C LEU A 165 14.54 -3.56 -47.63
N GLY A 166 15.37 -3.08 -48.54
CA GLY A 166 16.39 -2.06 -48.32
C GLY A 166 15.88 -0.65 -48.10
N GLY A 167 16.77 0.21 -47.65
CA GLY A 167 16.52 1.63 -47.52
C GLY A 167 17.44 2.29 -46.50
N SER A 168 18.52 2.89 -47.00
CA SER A 168 19.48 3.68 -46.24
C SER A 168 18.84 4.91 -45.58
N ALA A 169 19.05 5.10 -44.27
CA ALA A 169 19.11 6.43 -43.64
C ALA A 169 19.75 6.35 -42.26
N LYS A 170 20.93 6.95 -42.11
CA LYS A 170 21.61 7.16 -40.84
C LYS A 170 20.91 8.27 -40.06
N PHE A 171 20.62 8.06 -38.78
CA PHE A 171 20.57 9.17 -37.81
C PHE A 171 21.21 8.72 -36.49
N HIS A 172 22.28 9.43 -36.13
CA HIS A 172 22.86 9.48 -34.80
C HIS A 172 21.78 9.90 -33.79
N ASN A 173 21.82 9.33 -32.58
CA ASN A 173 21.61 10.11 -31.36
C ASN A 173 22.20 9.36 -30.16
N ALA A 174 23.25 9.96 -29.60
CA ALA A 174 23.86 9.58 -28.33
C ALA A 174 22.85 9.79 -27.18
N ARG A 175 22.79 8.84 -26.25
CA ARG A 175 22.07 8.97 -24.97
C ARG A 175 23.07 9.39 -23.90
N PRO A 176 22.87 10.51 -23.18
CA PRO A 176 23.70 10.84 -22.02
C PRO A 176 23.28 10.01 -20.78
N PRO A 177 24.16 9.86 -19.77
CA PRO A 177 23.96 8.96 -18.64
C PRO A 177 22.94 9.49 -17.63
N LEU A 178 22.29 8.55 -16.93
CA LEU A 178 21.33 8.82 -15.86
C LEU A 178 22.04 9.45 -14.66
N GLU A 179 21.74 10.73 -14.38
CA GLU A 179 22.11 11.36 -13.12
C GLU A 179 21.22 10.85 -11.97
N ASN A 180 21.89 10.59 -10.86
CA ASN A 180 21.35 10.12 -9.60
C ASN A 180 20.43 11.17 -8.97
N HIS A 181 19.15 10.84 -8.79
CA HIS A 181 18.27 11.57 -7.85
C HIS A 181 18.16 10.82 -6.51
N PRO A 182 18.21 11.56 -5.38
CA PRO A 182 18.41 10.99 -4.06
C PRO A 182 17.20 10.21 -3.55
N SER A 183 17.51 9.12 -2.86
CA SER A 183 16.69 8.29 -1.98
C SER A 183 15.41 8.97 -1.46
N LEU A 184 14.28 8.63 -2.08
CA LEU A 184 12.94 8.77 -1.51
C LEU A 184 12.76 7.72 -0.41
N LEU A 185 13.37 7.96 0.74
CA LEU A 185 13.00 7.35 2.01
C LEU A 185 11.70 8.03 2.47
N TRP A 186 10.56 7.47 2.05
CA TRP A 186 9.34 7.59 2.82
C TRP A 186 9.41 6.54 3.96
N PRO A 187 8.99 6.88 5.19
CA PRO A 187 9.09 5.99 6.35
C PRO A 187 8.43 4.61 6.14
#